data_AF-A0A7Z9Q171-F1
#
_entry.id   AF-A0A7Z9Q171-F1
#
_cell.length_a   1.000
_cell.length_b   1.000
_cell.length_c   1.000
_cell.angle_alpha   90.00
_cell.angle_beta   90.00
_cell.angle_gamma   90.00
#
_symmetry.space_group_name_H-M   'P 1'
#
loop_
_entity.id
_entity.type
_entity.pdbx_description
1 polymer ?
#
loop_
_entity_poly.entity_id
_entity_poly.type
_entity_poly.pdbx_seq_one_letter_code
_entity_poly.pdbx_strand_id
1 'polypeptide(L)'
;MNDLLERFCRYVRIETTANEETDTYPSSPGQTELGRLLVRELKELGLEATMDEHSIVTATLPSTVEGSPTICWLAHMDTSPE
;
A
#
# COMPACT_ATOMS: atom_id res chain seq x y z
N MET A 1 3.46 17.26 15.13
CA MET A 1 4.56 16.28 15.00
C MET A 1 4.43 15.68 13.61
N ASN A 2 5.52 15.57 12.85
CA ASN A 2 5.47 15.44 11.39
C ASN A 2 4.81 14.11 10.98
N ASP A 3 3.54 14.15 10.56
CA ASP A 3 2.66 13.01 10.23
C ASP A 3 3.32 12.00 9.26
N LEU A 4 4.24 12.46 8.41
CA LEU A 4 5.01 11.58 7.52
C LEU A 4 5.93 10.61 8.28
N LEU A 5 6.73 11.09 9.25
CA LEU A 5 7.68 10.23 9.97
C LEU A 5 6.94 9.18 10.80
N GLU A 6 5.81 9.57 11.40
CA GLU A 6 4.97 8.65 12.16
C GLU A 6 4.40 7.53 11.27
N ARG A 7 3.85 7.88 10.10
CA ARG A 7 3.38 6.90 9.11
C ARG A 7 4.50 5.99 8.63
N PHE A 8 5.64 6.56 8.26
CA PHE A 8 6.82 5.79 7.86
C PHE A 8 7.24 4.81 8.97
N CYS A 9 7.41 5.29 10.20
CA CYS A 9 7.76 4.45 11.34
C CYS A 9 6.69 3.42 11.72
N ARG A 10 5.42 3.64 11.36
CA ARG A 10 4.35 2.66 11.51
C ARG A 10 4.47 1.55 10.46
N TYR A 11 4.75 1.88 9.20
CA TYR A 11 4.87 0.88 8.12
C TYR A 11 6.09 -0.01 8.29
N VAL A 12 7.27 0.55 8.64
CA VAL A 12 8.51 -0.23 8.82
C VAL A 12 8.48 -1.24 9.97
N ARG A 13 7.45 -1.20 10.83
CA ARG A 13 7.26 -2.19 11.90
C ARG A 13 6.56 -3.47 11.42
N ILE A 14 6.03 -3.47 10.20
CA ILE A 14 5.38 -4.62 9.59
C ILE A 14 6.44 -5.32 8.74
N GLU A 15 6.67 -6.61 9.01
CA GLU A 15 7.64 -7.42 8.29
C GLU A 15 7.10 -7.77 6.90
N THR A 16 7.58 -7.09 5.86
CA THR A 16 7.10 -7.28 4.47
C THR A 16 8.14 -7.90 3.54
N THR A 17 9.25 -8.40 4.08
CA THR A 17 10.33 -9.00 3.28
C THR A 17 9.79 -10.09 2.35
N ALA A 18 10.21 -10.04 1.09
CA ALA A 18 9.84 -11.05 0.11
C ALA A 18 10.45 -12.40 0.48
N ASN A 19 9.71 -13.48 0.21
CA ASN A 19 10.21 -14.85 0.38
C ASN A 19 10.39 -15.51 -0.99
N GLU A 20 11.62 -15.86 -1.35
CA GLU A 20 11.94 -16.51 -2.63
C GLU A 20 11.64 -18.03 -2.61
N GLU A 21 11.42 -18.61 -1.43
CA GLU A 21 11.19 -20.05 -1.26
C GLU A 21 9.71 -20.46 -1.41
N THR A 22 8.83 -19.53 -1.83
CA THR A 22 7.39 -19.80 -1.97
C THR A 22 6.87 -19.48 -3.36
N ASP A 23 5.93 -20.32 -3.82
CA ASP A 23 5.16 -20.11 -5.05
C ASP A 23 3.87 -19.31 -4.82
N THR A 24 3.68 -18.74 -3.62
CA THR A 24 2.49 -17.95 -3.29
C THR A 24 2.71 -16.46 -3.58
N TYR A 25 1.63 -15.79 -3.97
CA TYR A 25 1.63 -14.35 -4.24
C TYR A 25 0.47 -13.66 -3.52
N PRO A 26 0.73 -12.73 -2.59
CA PRO A 26 2.05 -12.26 -2.12
C PRO A 26 2.90 -13.34 -1.43
N SER A 27 4.22 -13.16 -1.44
CA SER A 27 5.18 -14.17 -0.95
C SER A 27 5.36 -14.16 0.57
N SER A 28 4.93 -13.11 1.26
CA SER A 28 4.91 -13.07 2.72
C SER A 28 3.61 -12.50 3.27
N PRO A 29 3.11 -13.00 4.41
CA PRO A 29 1.82 -12.59 4.96
C PRO A 29 1.80 -11.11 5.38
N GLY A 30 2.95 -10.52 5.72
CA GLY A 30 3.05 -9.12 6.10
C GLY A 30 2.80 -8.15 4.95
N GLN A 31 3.03 -8.55 3.69
CA GLN A 31 2.64 -7.75 2.52
C GLN A 31 1.11 -7.54 2.50
N THR A 32 0.34 -8.59 2.80
CA THR A 32 -1.12 -8.49 2.95
C THR A 32 -1.51 -7.68 4.19
N GLU A 33 -0.78 -7.80 5.30
CA GLU A 33 -1.04 -7.02 6.51
C GLU A 33 -0.88 -5.51 6.26
N LEU A 34 0.24 -5.11 5.65
CA LEU A 34 0.48 -3.71 5.25
C LEU A 34 -0.59 -3.25 4.26
N GLY A 35 -0.95 -4.08 3.27
CA GLY A 35 -2.01 -3.75 2.31
C GLY A 35 -3.36 -3.45 2.99
N ARG A 36 -3.77 -4.25 3.98
CA ARG A 36 -5.00 -3.99 4.76
C ARG A 36 -4.94 -2.71 5.57
N LEU A 37 -3.77 -2.38 6.14
CA LEU A 37 -3.57 -1.11 6.84
C LEU A 37 -3.72 0.06 5.87
N LEU A 38 -3.08 0.00 4.70
CA LEU A 38 -3.15 1.06 3.68
C LEU A 38 -4.57 1.28 3.18
N VAL A 39 -5.34 0.21 2.90
CA VAL A 39 -6.77 0.35 2.53
C VAL A 39 -7.56 1.11 3.59
N ARG A 40 -7.31 0.82 4.88
CA ARG A 40 -8.00 1.51 5.98
C ARG A 40 -7.63 2.99 6.00
N GLU A 41 -6.34 3.31 5.93
CA GLU A 41 -5.86 4.69 5.95
C GLU A 41 -6.36 5.49 4.74
N LEU A 42 -6.37 4.90 3.54
CA LEU A 42 -6.93 5.53 2.34
C LEU A 42 -8.44 5.82 2.49
N LYS A 43 -9.20 4.91 3.11
CA LYS A 43 -10.61 5.13 3.43
C LYS A 43 -10.81 6.22 4.48
N GLU A 44 -9.96 6.28 5.50
CA GLU A 44 -9.96 7.34 6.51
C GLU A 44 -9.65 8.72 5.89
N LEU A 45 -8.88 8.75 4.80
CA LEU A 45 -8.64 9.95 3.98
C LEU A 45 -9.82 10.30 3.03
N GLY A 46 -10.89 9.51 3.03
CA GLY A 46 -12.08 9.73 2.20
C GLY A 46 -11.95 9.20 0.77
N LEU A 47 -11.00 8.30 0.50
CA LEU A 47 -10.85 7.65 -0.80
C LEU A 47 -11.57 6.31 -0.86
N GLU A 48 -12.13 6.00 -2.03
CA GLU A 48 -12.56 4.64 -2.35
C GLU A 48 -11.32 3.79 -2.60
N ALA A 49 -11.02 2.87 -1.68
CA ALA A 49 -9.86 2.00 -1.72
C ALA A 49 -10.23 0.52 -1.64
N THR A 50 -9.57 -0.29 -2.46
CA THR A 50 -9.76 -1.74 -2.54
C THR A 50 -8.42 -2.47 -2.52
N MET A 51 -8.45 -3.74 -2.11
CA MET A 51 -7.32 -4.66 -2.22
C MET A 51 -7.83 -5.96 -2.80
N ASP A 52 -7.14 -6.49 -3.80
CA ASP A 52 -7.48 -7.74 -4.46
C ASP A 52 -6.87 -8.96 -3.74
N GLU A 53 -7.11 -10.16 -4.28
CA GLU A 53 -6.56 -11.43 -3.79
C GLU A 53 -5.04 -11.49 -3.77
N HIS A 54 -4.38 -10.63 -4.55
CA HIS A 54 -2.93 -10.53 -4.68
C HIS A 54 -2.35 -9.41 -3.82
N SER A 55 -3.15 -8.84 -2.92
CA SER A 55 -2.77 -7.73 -2.04
C SER A 55 -2.38 -6.44 -2.79
N ILE A 56 -2.86 -6.26 -4.02
CA ILE A 56 -2.68 -5.00 -4.75
C ILE A 56 -3.67 -3.97 -4.22
N VAL A 57 -3.15 -2.93 -3.58
CA VAL A 57 -3.96 -1.82 -3.07
C VAL A 57 -4.16 -0.77 -4.17
N THR A 58 -5.40 -0.43 -4.43
CA THR A 58 -5.78 0.61 -5.41
C THR A 58 -6.72 1.62 -4.76
N ALA A 59 -6.53 2.90 -5.11
CA ALA A 59 -7.44 3.98 -4.75
C ALA A 59 -7.39 5.09 -5.81
N THR A 60 -8.49 5.82 -5.95
CA THR A 60 -8.58 6.98 -6.87
C THR A 60 -8.89 8.25 -6.08
N LEU A 61 -8.05 9.27 -6.24
CA LEU A 61 -8.36 10.63 -5.81
C LEU A 61 -9.05 11.38 -6.97
N PRO A 62 -10.30 11.86 -6.80
CA PRO A 62 -10.97 12.65 -7.83
C PRO A 62 -10.19 13.92 -8.18
N SER A 63 -10.25 14.34 -9.44
CA SER A 63 -9.61 15.58 -9.84
C SER A 63 -10.27 16.80 -9.19
N THR A 64 -9.45 17.80 -8.88
CA THR A 64 -9.90 19.14 -8.47
C THR A 64 -10.01 20.10 -9.65
N VAL A 65 -9.59 19.69 -10.86
CA VAL A 65 -9.59 20.48 -12.09
C VAL A 65 -10.20 19.66 -13.23
N GLU A 66 -11.27 20.17 -13.83
CA GLU A 66 -11.92 19.50 -14.96
C GLU A 66 -10.96 19.35 -16.15
N GLY A 67 -10.95 18.18 -16.78
CA GLY A 67 -10.13 17.90 -17.97
C GLY A 67 -8.64 17.67 -17.70
N SER A 68 -8.20 17.62 -16.45
CA SER A 68 -6.81 17.25 -16.12
C SER A 68 -6.51 15.79 -16.49
N PRO A 69 -5.29 15.45 -16.95
CA PRO A 69 -4.92 14.07 -17.23
C PRO A 69 -4.85 13.23 -15.94
N THR A 70 -5.22 11.96 -16.04
CA THR A 70 -4.99 10.98 -14.96
C THR A 70 -3.51 10.65 -14.87
N ILE A 71 -2.95 10.71 -13.66
CA ILE A 71 -1.60 10.24 -13.34
C ILE A 71 -1.69 9.09 -12.33
N CYS A 72 -0.72 8.18 -12.38
CA CYS A 72 -0.63 7.06 -11.44
C CYS A 72 0.63 7.19 -10.59
N TRP A 73 0.47 7.10 -9.28
CA TRP A 73 1.57 6.96 -8.32
C TRP A 73 1.65 5.50 -7.92
N LEU A 74 2.84 4.91 -8.06
CA LEU A 74 3.10 3.50 -7.81
C LEU A 74 4.20 3.36 -6.78
N ALA A 75 4.00 2.48 -5.82
CA ALA A 75 4.98 2.05 -4.84
C ALA A 75 4.79 0.54 -4.61
N HIS A 76 5.87 -0.14 -4.22
CA HIS A 76 5.82 -1.53 -3.80
C HIS A 76 5.84 -1.61 -2.26
N MET A 77 5.31 -2.69 -1.70
CA MET A 77 5.14 -2.88 -0.25
C MET A 77 6.23 -3.77 0.38
N ASP A 78 6.82 -4.62 -0.44
CA ASP A 78 7.82 -5.61 -0.04
C ASP A 78 9.20 -4.99 0.14
N THR A 79 9.97 -5.60 1.03
CA THR A 79 11.39 -5.29 1.24
C THR A 79 12.28 -6.41 0.71
N SER A 80 13.52 -6.05 0.39
CA SER A 80 14.56 -6.97 -0.09
C SER A 80 14.79 -8.11 0.93
N PRO A 81 14.95 -9.37 0.47
CA PRO A 81 15.44 -10.47 1.30
C PRO A 81 16.96 -10.37 1.61
N GLU A 82 17.69 -9.54 0.85
CA GLU A 82 19.11 -9.20 1.06
C GLU A 82 19.29 -7.90 1.86
#